data_AF-A0A662U9F8-F1
#
_entry.id   AF-A0A662U9F8-F1
#
_cell.length_a   1.000
_cell.length_b   1.000
_cell.length_c   1.000
_cell.angle_alpha   90.00
_cell.angle_beta   90.00
_cell.angle_gamma   90.00
#
_symmetry.space_group_name_H-M   'P 1'
#
loop_
_entity.id
_entity.type
_entity.pdbx_description
1 polymer ?
#
loop_
_entity_poly.entity_id
_entity_poly.type
_entity_poly.pdbx_seq_one_letter_code
_entity_poly.pdbx_strand_id
1 'polypeptide(L)'
;MRIVTRKGAREEVVWGAREAKQGMLVELSYFPESKMVAVAASNGWSVSWLYAGDALDPSSWRLVVGGDALYAPLGWCVQLVILRSGVEGDRVLGYDGSKVKKLFDSPRPVDAGYAKNSVVALALVTDAKHRVVGYDVSGKKLWEYRPEEPSTVRSIEPTSDGFLITETGFLTPYRVLHLGFDGKHRVLEDLGKWVDAEVGEFWVKSFDGTKIHVFQVRRGPSKGAVVYWC
;
A
#
# COMPACT_ATOMS: atom_id res chain seq x y z
N MET A 1 -4.97 2.02 -22.65
CA MET A 1 -3.84 2.84 -22.16
C MET A 1 -2.54 2.30 -22.77
N ARG A 2 -1.57 3.15 -23.07
CA ARG A 2 -0.25 2.78 -23.63
C ARG A 2 0.82 3.57 -22.88
N ILE A 3 1.99 2.97 -22.68
CA ILE A 3 3.17 3.65 -22.15
C ILE A 3 4.09 3.95 -23.33
N VAL A 4 4.58 5.18 -23.39
CA VAL A 4 5.46 5.65 -24.46
C VAL A 4 6.78 6.15 -23.88
N THR A 5 7.87 5.99 -24.64
CA THR A 5 9.08 6.78 -24.43
C THR A 5 9.07 7.96 -25.38
N ARG A 6 9.62 9.10 -24.92
CA ARG A 6 9.73 10.32 -25.71
C ARG A 6 11.19 10.73 -25.81
N LYS A 7 11.70 10.85 -27.03
CA LYS A 7 13.03 11.41 -27.35
C LYS A 7 12.85 12.63 -28.24
N GLY A 8 12.92 13.82 -27.63
CA GLY A 8 12.60 15.08 -28.31
C GLY A 8 11.13 15.13 -28.73
N ALA A 9 10.88 15.21 -30.04
CA ALA A 9 9.53 15.22 -30.62
C ALA A 9 9.00 13.82 -31.00
N ARG A 10 9.83 12.77 -30.93
CA ARG A 10 9.44 11.40 -31.29
C ARG A 10 8.91 10.67 -30.07
N GLU A 11 7.73 10.07 -30.22
CA GLU A 11 7.13 9.16 -29.25
C GLU A 11 7.10 7.73 -29.80
N GLU A 12 7.40 6.76 -28.95
CA GLU A 12 7.40 5.35 -29.30
C GLU A 12 6.71 4.54 -28.20
N VAL A 13 5.74 3.70 -28.57
CA VAL A 13 5.02 2.84 -27.63
C VAL A 13 5.96 1.74 -27.14
N VAL A 14 6.14 1.67 -25.82
CA VAL A 14 7.02 0.68 -25.18
C VAL A 14 6.26 -0.37 -24.40
N TRP A 15 4.98 -0.14 -24.10
CA TRP A 15 4.13 -1.14 -23.49
C TRP A 15 2.65 -0.89 -23.81
N GLY A 16 1.86 -1.94 -23.97
CA GLY A 16 0.41 -1.87 -24.13
C GLY A 16 -0.07 -1.81 -25.59
N ALA A 17 0.82 -2.05 -26.55
CA ALA A 17 0.41 -2.21 -27.96
C ALA A 17 -0.36 -3.51 -28.18
N ARG A 18 -0.01 -4.58 -27.44
CA ARG A 18 -0.64 -5.90 -27.51
C ARG A 18 -1.28 -6.32 -26.18
N GLU A 19 -0.71 -5.86 -25.08
CA GLU A 19 -1.04 -6.28 -23.71
C GLU A 19 -2.30 -5.58 -23.20
N ALA A 20 -2.46 -4.30 -23.53
CA ALA A 20 -3.54 -3.49 -22.99
C ALA A 20 -4.88 -3.85 -23.62
N LYS A 21 -5.86 -4.15 -22.78
CA LYS A 21 -7.25 -4.43 -23.15
C LYS A 21 -8.17 -3.31 -22.66
N GLN A 22 -9.36 -3.24 -23.22
CA GLN A 22 -10.40 -2.31 -22.75
C GLN A 22 -10.73 -2.59 -21.27
N GLY A 23 -10.87 -1.54 -20.47
CA GLY A 23 -11.19 -1.65 -19.04
C GLY A 23 -9.99 -1.95 -18.12
N MET A 24 -8.79 -2.15 -18.67
CA MET A 24 -7.60 -2.34 -17.83
C MET A 24 -7.17 -1.04 -17.14
N LEU A 25 -6.88 -1.16 -15.84
CA LEU A 25 -6.12 -0.16 -15.10
C LEU A 25 -4.63 -0.46 -15.26
N VAL A 26 -3.82 0.58 -15.40
CA VAL A 26 -2.37 0.46 -15.60
C VAL A 26 -1.68 1.51 -14.73
N GLU A 27 -0.73 1.05 -13.93
CA GLU A 27 0.12 1.87 -13.09
C GLU A 27 1.59 1.64 -13.47
N LEU A 28 2.36 2.72 -13.51
CA LEU A 28 3.79 2.70 -13.77
C LEU A 28 4.52 3.23 -12.53
N SER A 29 5.39 2.40 -11.95
CA SER A 29 6.23 2.76 -10.81
C SER A 29 7.69 2.82 -11.26
N TYR A 30 8.42 3.83 -10.80
CA TYR A 30 9.86 3.99 -11.03
C TYR A 30 10.62 3.90 -9.71
N PHE A 31 11.72 3.16 -9.70
CA PHE A 31 12.59 2.94 -8.55
C PHE A 31 13.99 3.51 -8.86
N PRO A 32 14.28 4.76 -8.45
CA PRO A 32 15.50 5.46 -8.83
C PRO A 32 16.79 4.74 -8.44
N GLU A 33 16.81 4.11 -7.26
CA GLU A 33 17.99 3.46 -6.69
C GLU A 33 18.48 2.27 -7.53
N SER A 34 17.55 1.56 -8.17
CA SER A 34 17.84 0.43 -9.05
C SER A 34 17.72 0.77 -10.54
N LYS A 35 17.24 1.98 -10.87
CA LYS A 35 16.84 2.39 -12.22
C LYS A 35 15.84 1.42 -12.87
N MET A 36 15.02 0.78 -12.05
CA MET A 36 14.01 -0.16 -12.52
C MET A 36 12.66 0.53 -12.65
N VAL A 37 11.85 0.04 -13.57
CA VAL A 37 10.41 0.32 -13.60
C VAL A 37 9.62 -0.95 -13.37
N ALA A 38 8.39 -0.78 -12.88
CA ALA A 38 7.37 -1.81 -12.89
C ALA A 38 6.08 -1.27 -13.49
N VAL A 39 5.41 -2.10 -14.30
CA VAL A 39 4.09 -1.83 -14.85
C VAL A 39 3.11 -2.82 -14.24
N ALA A 40 2.24 -2.35 -13.37
CA ALA A 40 1.13 -3.12 -12.85
C ALA A 40 -0.09 -2.89 -13.73
N ALA A 41 -0.64 -3.93 -14.31
CA ALA A 41 -1.85 -3.88 -15.12
C ALA A 41 -2.89 -4.81 -14.53
N SER A 42 -4.12 -4.34 -14.35
CA SER A 42 -5.20 -5.15 -13.77
C SER A 42 -6.50 -5.04 -14.55
N ASN A 43 -7.31 -6.09 -14.46
CA ASN A 43 -8.69 -6.08 -14.94
C ASN A 43 -9.61 -6.31 -13.74
N GLY A 44 -10.22 -5.24 -13.24
CA GLY A 44 -10.93 -5.27 -11.97
C GLY A 44 -9.99 -5.57 -10.80
N TRP A 45 -10.51 -6.26 -9.77
CA TRP A 45 -9.80 -6.48 -8.50
C TRP A 45 -9.31 -7.92 -8.30
N SER A 46 -9.45 -8.77 -9.33
CA SER A 46 -9.17 -10.20 -9.22
C SER A 46 -8.06 -10.68 -10.13
N VAL A 47 -7.74 -9.97 -11.21
CA VAL A 47 -6.73 -10.41 -12.19
C VAL A 47 -5.76 -9.28 -12.49
N SER A 48 -4.47 -9.55 -12.37
CA SER A 48 -3.42 -8.58 -12.73
C SER A 48 -2.14 -9.23 -13.23
N TRP A 49 -1.30 -8.40 -13.84
CA TRP A 49 0.01 -8.71 -14.38
C TRP A 49 0.99 -7.63 -13.94
N LEU A 50 2.17 -8.04 -13.52
CA LEU A 50 3.27 -7.16 -13.21
C LEU A 50 4.39 -7.40 -14.21
N TYR A 51 4.80 -6.35 -14.90
CA TYR A 51 5.99 -6.33 -15.74
C TYR A 51 7.07 -5.52 -15.05
N ALA A 52 8.34 -5.85 -15.28
CA ALA A 52 9.45 -5.04 -14.78
C ALA A 52 10.66 -5.12 -15.72
N GLY A 53 11.49 -4.07 -15.69
CA GLY A 53 12.74 -4.00 -16.44
C GLY A 53 13.47 -2.68 -16.17
N ASP A 54 14.58 -2.47 -16.88
CA ASP A 54 15.39 -1.26 -16.81
C ASP A 54 14.60 -0.06 -17.36
N ALA A 55 14.60 1.06 -16.64
CA ALA A 55 13.90 2.29 -17.01
C ALA A 55 14.43 2.90 -18.32
N LEU A 56 15.71 2.70 -18.63
CA LEU A 56 16.39 3.24 -19.81
C LEU A 56 16.39 2.27 -20.99
N ASP A 57 16.09 1.00 -20.76
CA ASP A 57 15.93 -0.03 -21.79
C ASP A 57 14.55 -0.70 -21.71
N PRO A 58 13.53 -0.12 -22.37
CA PRO A 58 12.18 -0.68 -22.41
C PRO A 58 12.08 -2.08 -23.04
N SER A 59 13.08 -2.48 -23.84
CA SER A 59 13.10 -3.84 -24.42
C SER A 59 13.35 -4.93 -23.38
N SER A 60 13.88 -4.54 -22.21
CA SER A 60 14.09 -5.44 -21.07
C SER A 60 12.81 -5.73 -20.27
N TRP A 61 11.72 -5.00 -20.51
CA TRP A 61 10.49 -5.12 -19.74
C TRP A 61 9.80 -6.43 -20.03
N ARG A 62 9.73 -7.29 -19.02
CA ARG A 62 9.18 -8.65 -19.14
C ARG A 62 8.13 -8.90 -18.06
N LEU A 63 7.21 -9.82 -18.37
CA LEU A 63 6.24 -10.30 -17.39
C LEU A 63 6.99 -10.96 -16.23
N VAL A 64 6.79 -10.43 -15.02
CA VAL A 64 7.36 -10.94 -13.77
C VAL A 64 6.41 -11.96 -13.14
N VAL A 65 5.13 -11.60 -13.04
CA VAL A 65 4.08 -12.43 -12.47
C VAL A 65 2.71 -11.99 -13.00
N GLY A 66 1.75 -12.92 -13.07
CA GLY A 66 0.36 -12.59 -13.33
C GLY A 66 -0.59 -13.72 -12.94
N GLY A 67 -1.88 -13.44 -12.93
CA GLY A 67 -2.93 -14.41 -12.60
C GLY A 67 -4.02 -13.83 -11.70
N ASP A 68 -4.72 -14.72 -10.99
CA ASP A 68 -5.90 -14.40 -10.19
C ASP A 68 -5.54 -13.80 -8.81
N ALA A 69 -4.84 -12.68 -8.83
CA ALA A 69 -4.54 -11.83 -7.69
C ALA A 69 -4.17 -10.41 -8.17
N LEU A 70 -4.15 -9.45 -7.25
CA LEU A 70 -3.55 -8.14 -7.48
C LEU A 70 -2.06 -8.18 -7.13
N TYR A 71 -1.20 -7.72 -8.04
CA TYR A 71 0.24 -7.60 -7.86
C TYR A 71 0.62 -6.12 -7.90
N ALA A 72 1.01 -5.56 -6.76
CA ALA A 72 1.46 -4.18 -6.63
C ALA A 72 2.96 -4.15 -6.30
N PRO A 73 3.78 -3.38 -7.04
CA PRO A 73 5.18 -3.23 -6.68
C PRO A 73 5.29 -2.33 -5.45
N LEU A 74 5.92 -2.83 -4.38
CA LEU A 74 6.10 -2.06 -3.14
C LEU A 74 7.37 -1.22 -3.15
N GLY A 75 8.34 -1.53 -4.02
CA GLY A 75 9.62 -0.84 -4.01
C GLY A 75 10.80 -1.76 -4.23
N TRP A 76 12.00 -1.24 -3.97
CA TRP A 76 13.24 -1.94 -4.20
C TRP A 76 14.10 -1.99 -2.94
N CYS A 77 14.49 -3.22 -2.57
CA CYS A 77 15.47 -3.49 -1.51
C CYS A 77 16.75 -4.04 -2.15
N VAL A 78 17.09 -5.30 -1.88
CA VAL A 78 18.06 -6.08 -2.68
C VAL A 78 17.46 -6.64 -3.97
N GLN A 79 16.13 -6.56 -4.11
CA GLN A 79 15.31 -7.10 -5.18
C GLN A 79 13.99 -6.31 -5.25
N LEU A 80 13.25 -6.43 -6.35
CA LEU A 80 11.90 -5.85 -6.43
C LEU A 80 10.99 -6.57 -5.42
N VAL A 81 10.34 -5.80 -4.55
CA VAL A 81 9.38 -6.32 -3.57
C VAL A 81 7.97 -6.10 -4.10
N ILE A 82 7.13 -7.13 -4.00
CA ILE A 82 5.81 -7.17 -4.62
C ILE A 82 4.80 -7.59 -3.55
N LEU A 83 3.70 -6.85 -3.44
CA LEU A 83 2.51 -7.28 -2.71
C LEU A 83 1.62 -8.10 -3.64
N ARG A 84 1.29 -9.31 -3.23
CA ARG A 84 0.21 -10.10 -3.82
C ARG A 84 -0.99 -10.03 -2.89
N SER A 85 -2.08 -9.43 -3.36
CA SER A 85 -3.37 -9.40 -2.65
C SER A 85 -4.38 -10.32 -3.30
N GLY A 86 -5.02 -11.18 -2.51
CA GLY A 86 -5.98 -12.16 -3.00
C GLY A 86 -6.74 -12.88 -1.87
N VAL A 87 -7.65 -13.77 -2.26
CA VAL A 87 -8.59 -14.44 -1.32
C VAL A 87 -7.90 -15.30 -0.25
N GLU A 88 -6.68 -15.77 -0.51
CA GLU A 88 -5.88 -16.55 0.45
C GLU A 88 -5.12 -15.67 1.46
N GLY A 89 -5.35 -14.36 1.44
CA GLY A 89 -4.60 -13.37 2.19
C GLY A 89 -3.42 -12.79 1.41
N ASP A 90 -2.83 -11.76 2.00
CA ASP A 90 -1.78 -10.98 1.38
C ASP A 90 -0.40 -11.60 1.60
N ARG A 91 0.43 -11.58 0.56
CA ARG A 91 1.79 -12.12 0.59
C ARG A 91 2.78 -11.12 0.04
N VAL A 92 3.97 -11.09 0.64
CA VAL A 92 5.10 -10.32 0.11
C VAL A 92 5.99 -11.26 -0.69
N LEU A 93 6.24 -10.91 -1.94
CA LEU A 93 7.07 -11.64 -2.88
C LEU A 93 8.32 -10.81 -3.22
N GLY A 94 9.35 -11.47 -3.70
CA GLY A 94 10.58 -10.86 -4.19
C GLY A 94 10.92 -11.35 -5.59
N TYR A 95 11.37 -10.44 -6.45
CA TYR A 95 11.85 -10.72 -7.80
C TYR A 95 13.31 -10.30 -7.96
N ASP A 96 14.19 -11.28 -8.16
CA ASP A 96 15.64 -11.10 -8.26
C ASP A 96 16.15 -10.83 -9.69
N GLY A 97 15.24 -10.55 -10.63
CA GLY A 97 15.54 -10.45 -12.05
C GLY A 97 15.41 -11.78 -12.81
N SER A 98 15.32 -12.92 -12.13
CA SER A 98 15.13 -14.23 -12.78
C SER A 98 13.82 -14.90 -12.38
N LYS A 99 13.51 -14.91 -11.08
CA LYS A 99 12.37 -15.65 -10.53
C LYS A 99 11.67 -14.87 -9.43
N VAL A 100 10.39 -15.15 -9.27
CA VAL A 100 9.58 -14.67 -8.16
C VAL A 100 9.61 -15.71 -7.05
N LYS A 101 9.90 -15.29 -5.81
CA LYS A 101 9.85 -16.14 -4.62
C LYS A 101 9.01 -15.49 -3.54
N LYS A 102 8.35 -16.30 -2.71
CA LYS A 102 7.70 -15.81 -1.50
C LYS A 102 8.76 -15.34 -0.51
N LEU A 103 8.58 -14.15 0.06
CA LEU A 103 9.37 -13.66 1.18
C LEU A 103 8.68 -14.02 2.48
N PHE A 104 7.43 -13.58 2.66
CA PHE A 104 6.61 -13.91 3.83
C PHE A 104 5.12 -13.68 3.55
N ASP A 105 4.27 -14.29 4.38
CA ASP A 105 2.83 -14.04 4.41
C ASP A 105 2.54 -12.87 5.36
N SER A 106 1.66 -11.95 4.96
CA SER A 106 1.24 -10.86 5.85
C SER A 106 0.28 -11.41 6.92
N PRO A 107 0.42 -11.04 8.20
CA PRO A 107 -0.48 -11.53 9.25
C PRO A 107 -1.89 -10.93 9.18
N ARG A 108 -2.08 -9.87 8.37
CA ARG A 108 -3.33 -9.12 8.20
C ARG A 108 -3.39 -8.54 6.79
N PRO A 109 -4.59 -8.13 6.31
CA PRO A 109 -4.69 -7.36 5.07
C PRO A 109 -3.78 -6.13 5.09
N VAL A 110 -3.16 -5.85 3.95
CA VAL A 110 -2.26 -4.75 3.68
C VAL A 110 -3.01 -3.74 2.80
N ASP A 111 -3.17 -2.52 3.28
CA ASP A 111 -3.85 -1.46 2.52
C ASP A 111 -2.86 -0.59 1.73
N ALA A 112 -1.67 -0.40 2.30
CA ALA A 112 -0.57 0.33 1.67
C ALA A 112 0.78 -0.23 2.12
N GLY A 113 1.83 0.03 1.36
CA GLY A 113 3.18 -0.35 1.76
C GLY A 113 4.25 0.24 0.86
N TYR A 114 5.47 0.29 1.40
CA TYR A 114 6.65 0.61 0.61
C TYR A 114 7.86 -0.20 1.08
N ALA A 115 8.72 -0.57 0.14
CA ALA A 115 9.95 -1.30 0.40
C ALA A 115 11.15 -0.46 -0.04
N LYS A 116 12.07 -0.19 0.88
CA LYS A 116 13.30 0.54 0.61
C LYS A 116 14.45 0.04 1.49
N ASN A 117 15.64 -0.01 0.92
CA ASN A 117 16.86 -0.51 1.57
C ASN A 117 16.69 -1.96 2.06
N SER A 118 16.49 -2.14 3.37
CA SER A 118 16.27 -3.45 4.00
C SER A 118 14.94 -3.55 4.73
N VAL A 119 14.04 -2.57 4.54
CA VAL A 119 12.78 -2.47 5.28
C VAL A 119 11.59 -2.50 4.31
N VAL A 120 10.62 -3.35 4.62
CA VAL A 120 9.29 -3.40 4.01
C VAL A 120 8.30 -2.86 5.04
N ALA A 121 7.84 -1.63 4.85
CA ALA A 121 6.84 -0.99 5.70
C ALA A 121 5.44 -1.29 5.13
N LEU A 122 4.56 -1.87 5.94
CA LEU A 122 3.20 -2.23 5.56
C LEU A 122 2.19 -1.58 6.50
N ALA A 123 1.19 -0.90 5.93
CA ALA A 123 -0.01 -0.47 6.64
C ALA A 123 -0.98 -1.66 6.74
N LEU A 124 -1.07 -2.26 7.93
CA LEU A 124 -1.90 -3.42 8.19
C LEU A 124 -3.26 -3.00 8.76
N VAL A 125 -4.32 -3.63 8.28
CA VAL A 125 -5.69 -3.41 8.77
C VAL A 125 -6.02 -4.39 9.88
N THR A 126 -6.53 -3.90 11.01
CA THR A 126 -7.12 -4.73 12.07
C THR A 126 -8.29 -3.96 12.66
N ASP A 127 -9.47 -4.58 12.72
CA ASP A 127 -10.69 -3.92 13.19
C ASP A 127 -10.95 -2.57 12.48
N ALA A 128 -10.73 -2.54 11.16
CA ALA A 128 -10.89 -1.35 10.32
C ALA A 128 -10.04 -0.12 10.70
N LYS A 129 -8.98 -0.31 11.49
CA LYS A 129 -7.95 0.70 11.77
C LYS A 129 -6.57 0.22 11.34
N HIS A 130 -5.70 1.18 11.07
CA HIS A 130 -4.35 0.92 10.58
C HIS A 130 -3.30 0.89 11.69
N ARG A 131 -2.27 0.08 11.46
CA ARG A 131 -0.94 0.20 12.08
C ARG A 131 0.11 0.06 11.00
N VAL A 132 1.26 0.70 11.15
CA VAL A 132 2.39 0.52 10.23
C VAL A 132 3.40 -0.41 10.87
N VAL A 133 3.76 -1.49 10.17
CA VAL A 133 4.74 -2.46 10.66
C VAL A 133 5.90 -2.55 9.67
N GLY A 134 7.12 -2.40 10.19
CA GLY A 134 8.34 -2.59 9.43
C GLY A 134 8.83 -4.03 9.55
N TYR A 135 9.10 -4.65 8.42
CA TYR A 135 9.66 -6.00 8.32
C TYR A 135 11.00 -5.96 7.57
N ASP A 136 11.86 -6.93 7.80
CA ASP A 136 12.93 -7.25 6.85
C ASP A 136 12.40 -8.15 5.71
N VAL A 137 13.26 -8.43 4.73
CA VAL A 137 12.93 -9.28 3.58
C VAL A 137 12.73 -10.77 3.94
N SER A 138 13.03 -11.18 5.18
CA SER A 138 12.71 -12.52 5.70
C SER A 138 11.35 -12.59 6.39
N GLY A 139 10.69 -11.43 6.56
CA GLY A 139 9.43 -11.31 7.31
C GLY A 139 9.61 -11.15 8.80
N LYS A 140 10.84 -10.93 9.30
CA LYS A 140 11.06 -10.61 10.70
C LYS A 140 10.60 -9.18 10.95
N LYS A 141 9.71 -9.01 11.92
CA LYS A 141 9.28 -7.70 12.40
C LYS A 141 10.46 -6.94 13.01
N LEU A 142 10.67 -5.71 12.55
CA LEU A 142 11.69 -4.77 13.03
C LEU A 142 11.10 -3.79 14.03
N TRP A 143 9.95 -3.19 13.70
CA TRP A 143 9.29 -2.17 14.52
C TRP A 143 7.80 -2.10 14.18
N GLU A 144 7.05 -1.34 14.98
CA GLU A 144 5.64 -1.04 14.73
C GLU A 144 5.31 0.37 15.20
N TYR A 145 4.58 1.10 14.36
CA TYR A 145 3.95 2.37 14.68
C TYR A 145 2.44 2.17 14.76
N ARG A 146 1.83 2.69 15.83
CA ARG A 146 0.39 2.72 16.04
C ARG A 146 -0.05 4.17 16.14
N PRO A 147 -1.00 4.61 15.30
CA PRO A 147 -1.67 5.89 15.51
C PRO A 147 -2.29 5.94 16.92
N GLU A 148 -2.29 7.12 17.54
CA GLU A 148 -2.78 7.33 18.91
C GLU A 148 -4.31 7.13 19.00
N GLU A 149 -5.01 7.46 17.92
CA GLU A 149 -6.46 7.34 17.75
C GLU A 149 -6.74 6.40 16.56
N PRO A 150 -7.91 5.74 16.49
CA PRO A 150 -8.27 4.93 15.32
C PRO A 150 -8.16 5.74 14.02
N SER A 151 -7.22 5.35 13.17
CA SER A 151 -6.82 6.12 11.99
C SER A 151 -6.62 5.23 10.77
N THR A 152 -6.65 5.89 9.61
CA THR A 152 -6.32 5.33 8.30
C THR A 152 -5.00 5.88 7.81
N VAL A 153 -4.07 5.00 7.47
CA VAL A 153 -2.83 5.39 6.78
C VAL A 153 -3.16 5.49 5.29
N ARG A 154 -3.06 6.71 4.73
CA ARG A 154 -3.41 7.00 3.33
C ARG A 154 -2.25 6.77 2.37
N SER A 155 -1.02 6.96 2.83
CA SER A 155 0.18 6.75 2.02
C SER A 155 1.40 6.42 2.87
N ILE A 156 2.32 5.69 2.25
CA ILE A 156 3.67 5.41 2.76
C ILE A 156 4.63 5.74 1.61
N GLU A 157 5.34 6.86 1.72
CA GLU A 157 6.26 7.33 0.68
C GLU A 157 7.71 7.19 1.15
N PRO A 158 8.65 6.80 0.28
CA PRO A 158 10.06 6.67 0.67
C PRO A 158 10.72 8.03 0.89
N THR A 159 11.62 8.07 1.86
CA THR A 159 12.59 9.18 2.03
C THR A 159 14.01 8.62 2.01
N SER A 160 15.03 9.46 2.22
CA SER A 160 16.43 8.97 2.27
C SER A 160 16.74 8.13 3.51
N ASP A 161 16.04 8.36 4.62
CA ASP A 161 16.33 7.80 5.95
C ASP A 161 15.12 7.09 6.60
N GLY A 162 14.01 6.96 5.87
CA GLY A 162 12.81 6.26 6.33
C GLY A 162 11.64 6.41 5.38
N PHE A 163 10.46 6.67 5.94
CA PHE A 163 9.21 6.82 5.22
C PHE A 163 8.46 8.07 5.69
N LEU A 164 7.74 8.70 4.78
CA LEU A 164 6.73 9.70 5.06
C LEU A 164 5.37 9.00 5.12
N ILE A 165 4.66 9.14 6.23
CA ILE A 165 3.36 8.53 6.45
C ILE A 165 2.33 9.65 6.53
N THR A 166 1.27 9.55 5.74
CA THR A 166 0.09 10.42 5.87
C THR A 166 -1.02 9.60 6.48
N GLU A 167 -1.58 10.05 7.60
CA GLU A 167 -2.70 9.41 8.25
C GLU A 167 -3.86 10.37 8.50
N THR A 168 -5.07 9.83 8.56
CA THR A 168 -6.32 10.57 8.81
C THR A 168 -7.15 9.82 9.84
N GLY A 169 -7.79 10.52 10.75
CA GLY A 169 -8.72 9.94 11.72
C GLY A 169 -10.10 10.58 11.63
N PHE A 170 -11.04 10.11 12.46
CA PHE A 170 -12.36 10.74 12.56
C PHE A 170 -12.29 12.20 13.01
N LEU A 171 -11.37 12.49 13.95
CA LEU A 171 -11.21 13.80 14.57
C LEU A 171 -9.98 14.56 14.09
N THR A 172 -9.08 13.88 13.37
CA THR A 172 -7.82 14.46 12.89
C THR A 172 -7.86 14.50 11.37
N PRO A 173 -7.98 15.68 10.73
CA PRO A 173 -8.17 15.77 9.27
C PRO A 173 -7.01 15.10 8.52
N TYR A 174 -5.78 15.42 8.91
CA TYR A 174 -4.60 14.62 8.60
C TYR A 174 -3.47 14.91 9.59
N ARG A 175 -2.55 13.95 9.68
CA ARG A 175 -1.25 14.07 10.33
C ARG A 175 -0.20 13.51 9.36
N VAL A 176 0.91 14.22 9.23
CA VAL A 176 2.08 13.77 8.45
C VAL A 176 3.23 13.51 9.42
N LEU A 177 3.82 12.33 9.34
CA LEU A 177 4.96 11.97 10.17
C LEU A 177 6.06 11.33 9.33
N HIS A 178 7.29 11.52 9.78
CA HIS A 178 8.43 10.77 9.29
C HIS A 178 8.69 9.60 10.23
N LEU A 179 8.88 8.41 9.65
CA LEU A 179 9.15 7.16 10.34
C LEU A 179 10.47 6.59 9.81
N GLY A 180 11.52 6.67 10.63
CA GLY A 180 12.86 6.21 10.28
C GLY A 180 12.93 4.70 10.09
N PHE A 181 13.96 4.21 9.38
CA PHE A 181 14.19 2.77 9.24
C PHE A 181 14.40 2.04 10.57
N ASP A 182 14.80 2.75 11.64
CA ASP A 182 14.95 2.25 13.00
C ASP A 182 13.63 2.21 13.80
N GLY A 183 12.53 2.67 13.21
CA GLY A 183 11.20 2.70 13.82
C GLY A 183 10.93 3.93 14.69
N LYS A 184 11.90 4.84 14.86
CA LYS A 184 11.63 6.13 15.50
C LYS A 184 10.82 6.99 14.56
N HIS A 185 9.88 7.75 15.13
CA HIS A 185 9.08 8.68 14.34
C HIS A 185 9.11 10.08 14.93
N ARG A 186 8.80 11.04 14.06
CA ARG A 186 8.53 12.42 14.43
C ARG A 186 7.38 12.94 13.61
N VAL A 187 6.48 13.66 14.26
CA VAL A 187 5.41 14.39 13.59
C VAL A 187 6.05 15.57 12.83
N LEU A 188 5.71 15.71 11.55
CA LEU A 188 6.11 16.84 10.73
C LEU A 188 5.01 17.89 10.67
N GLU A 189 3.77 17.41 10.59
CA GLU A 189 2.59 18.26 10.52
C GLU A 189 1.41 17.57 11.21
N ASP A 190 0.63 18.34 11.97
CA ASP A 190 -0.56 17.89 12.65
C ASP A 190 -1.54 19.05 12.76
N LEU A 191 -2.71 18.91 12.14
CA LEU A 191 -3.79 19.89 12.27
C LEU A 191 -4.54 19.77 13.60
N GLY A 192 -4.25 18.72 14.38
CA GLY A 192 -4.92 18.43 15.64
C GLY A 192 -6.38 18.05 15.45
N LYS A 193 -7.10 17.99 16.57
CA LYS A 193 -8.53 17.70 16.57
C LYS A 193 -9.30 18.89 16.03
N TRP A 194 -10.11 18.70 14.99
CA TRP A 194 -10.95 19.77 14.43
C TRP A 194 -12.25 19.98 15.23
N VAL A 195 -12.60 19.03 16.10
CA VAL A 195 -13.77 19.09 16.98
C VAL A 195 -13.48 18.37 18.30
N ASP A 196 -14.00 18.93 19.40
CA ASP A 196 -14.01 18.29 20.70
C ASP A 196 -15.09 17.19 20.74
N ALA A 197 -14.65 15.96 20.56
CA ALA A 197 -15.47 14.76 20.52
C ALA A 197 -14.61 13.54 20.91
N GLU A 198 -15.29 12.42 21.18
CA GLU A 198 -14.67 11.15 21.54
C GLU A 198 -14.93 10.13 20.42
N VAL A 199 -13.94 9.26 20.17
CA VAL A 199 -14.09 8.09 19.30
C VAL A 199 -14.14 6.84 20.18
N GLY A 200 -15.27 6.14 20.14
CA GLY A 200 -15.46 4.83 20.76
C GLY A 200 -15.54 3.71 19.72
N GLU A 201 -15.35 2.48 20.19
CA GLU A 201 -15.43 1.26 19.38
C GLU A 201 -16.40 0.29 20.06
N PHE A 202 -17.28 -0.33 19.27
CA PHE A 202 -18.17 -1.39 19.76
C PHE A 202 -18.48 -2.41 18.66
N TRP A 203 -19.04 -3.56 19.06
CA TRP A 203 -19.42 -4.63 18.13
C TRP A 203 -20.92 -4.88 18.24
N VAL A 204 -21.57 -5.00 17.08
CA VAL A 204 -22.95 -5.47 16.97
C VAL A 204 -22.99 -6.85 16.35
N LYS A 205 -24.06 -7.60 16.61
CA LYS A 205 -24.24 -8.95 16.08
C LYS A 205 -25.23 -8.93 14.93
N SER A 206 -24.81 -9.43 13.77
CA SER A 206 -25.66 -9.68 12.61
C SER A 206 -26.64 -10.83 12.85
N PHE A 207 -27.63 -10.99 11.97
CA PHE A 207 -28.65 -12.05 12.05
C PHE A 207 -28.05 -13.47 12.03
N ASP A 208 -26.93 -13.65 11.34
CA ASP A 208 -26.16 -14.91 11.22
C ASP A 208 -25.17 -15.11 12.38
N GLY A 209 -25.08 -14.13 13.28
CA GLY A 209 -24.18 -14.14 14.42
C GLY A 209 -22.80 -13.53 14.16
N THR A 210 -22.51 -13.07 12.95
CA THR A 210 -21.27 -12.36 12.61
C THR A 210 -21.16 -11.07 13.43
N LYS A 211 -19.99 -10.82 14.04
CA LYS A 211 -19.72 -9.57 14.75
C LYS A 211 -19.29 -8.49 13.76
N ILE A 212 -20.00 -7.37 13.76
CA ILE A 212 -19.71 -6.20 12.93
C ILE A 212 -19.08 -5.14 13.84
N HIS A 213 -17.86 -4.72 13.51
CA HIS A 213 -17.17 -3.65 14.22
C HIS A 213 -17.72 -2.28 13.81
N VAL A 214 -17.89 -1.37 14.78
CA VAL A 214 -18.44 -0.04 14.58
C VAL A 214 -17.64 1.01 15.34
N PHE A 215 -17.27 2.08 14.66
CA PHE A 215 -16.76 3.30 15.29
C PHE A 215 -17.91 4.23 15.65
N GLN A 216 -17.87 4.81 16.85
CA GLN A 216 -18.80 5.82 17.32
C GLN A 216 -18.06 7.14 17.56
N VAL A 217 -18.45 8.19 16.84
CA VAL A 217 -17.97 9.54 17.14
C VAL A 217 -19.06 10.28 17.90
N ARG A 218 -18.76 10.80 19.09
CA ARG A 218 -19.77 11.45 19.94
C ARG A 218 -19.26 12.75 20.56
N ARG A 219 -20.11 13.76 20.57
CA ARG A 219 -19.95 14.99 21.36
C ARG A 219 -21.12 15.11 22.35
N GLY A 220 -20.86 14.76 23.61
CA GLY A 220 -21.87 14.81 24.67
C GLY A 220 -23.12 13.93 24.42
N PRO A 221 -24.24 14.19 25.13
CA PRO A 221 -25.49 13.48 24.92
C PRO A 221 -26.07 13.72 23.52
N SER A 222 -26.53 12.67 22.85
CA SER A 222 -27.11 12.76 21.51
C SER A 222 -28.59 12.31 21.49
N LYS A 223 -29.40 12.95 20.65
CA LYS A 223 -30.80 12.58 20.35
C LYS A 223 -30.96 11.79 19.04
N GLY A 224 -29.89 11.57 18.28
CA GLY A 224 -29.94 10.90 16.98
C GLY A 224 -28.56 10.50 16.46
N ALA A 225 -28.51 9.58 15.50
CA ALA A 225 -27.27 9.10 14.92
C ALA A 225 -27.35 9.16 13.39
N VAL A 226 -26.22 9.51 12.77
CA VAL A 226 -26.00 9.27 11.34
C VAL A 226 -25.15 8.00 11.25
N VAL A 227 -25.61 7.03 10.47
CA VAL A 227 -24.92 5.77 10.26
C VAL A 227 -24.41 5.74 8.82
N TYR A 228 -23.13 5.42 8.66
CA TYR A 228 -22.45 5.32 7.37
C TYR A 228 -21.73 3.98 7.25
N TRP A 229 -21.79 3.37 6.07
CA TRP A 229 -21.03 2.17 5.72
C TRP A 229 -20.57 2.28 4.26
N CYS A 230 -19.42 1.70 3.95
CA CYS A 230 -18.82 1.64 2.62
C CYS A 230 -18.31 0.24 2.33
#